data_AF-A0A371R4D9-F1
#
_entry.id   AF-A0A371R4D9-F1
#
_cell.length_a   1.000
_cell.length_b   1.000
_cell.length_c   1.000
_cell.angle_alpha   90.00
_cell.angle_beta   90.00
_cell.angle_gamma   90.00
#
_symmetry.space_group_name_H-M   'P 1'
#
loop_
_entity.id
_entity.type
_entity.pdbx_description
1 polymer ?
#
loop_
_entity_poly.entity_id
_entity_poly.type
_entity_poly.pdbx_seq_one_letter_code
_entity_poly.pdbx_strand_id
1 'polypeptide(L)'
;MDLDRAICGEDKECLEEIKELPSFLEYVDRLARSFDIEAIDTKPLIKGIDLETAKASARRYVPEGFVDYFIRRALFFKYGGGEWRGLCSICGDPATLVVLKKVDTGIYQGYATEARCVCGSAWSYKPWKCPKCGVEGREHFDVYLLDDVKILKCKGCGHLFGEVEDPAVSIQLIHVKIQLLLSKLG
;
A
#
# COMPACT_ATOMS: atom_id res chain seq x y z
N MET A 1 -20.84 -2.15 -2.65
CA MET A 1 -20.34 -1.76 -3.99
C MET A 1 -18.95 -2.35 -4.11
N ASP A 2 -18.78 -3.24 -5.08
CA ASP A 2 -17.49 -3.87 -5.37
C ASP A 2 -16.44 -2.80 -5.71
N LEU A 3 -15.21 -2.99 -5.21
CA LEU A 3 -14.09 -2.09 -5.40
C LEU A 3 -13.78 -1.88 -6.89
N ASP A 4 -13.97 -2.90 -7.72
CA ASP A 4 -13.68 -2.83 -9.15
C ASP A 4 -14.70 -1.94 -9.88
N ARG A 5 -15.97 -2.01 -9.49
CA ARG A 5 -17.01 -1.10 -9.96
C ARG A 5 -16.84 0.31 -9.40
N ALA A 6 -16.35 0.46 -8.17
CA ALA A 6 -16.03 1.76 -7.61
C ALA A 6 -14.91 2.47 -8.40
N ILE A 7 -13.96 1.69 -8.93
CA ILE A 7 -12.88 2.19 -9.78
C ILE A 7 -13.38 2.43 -11.21
N CYS A 8 -13.97 1.43 -11.87
CA CYS A 8 -14.26 1.49 -13.31
C CYS A 8 -15.66 1.96 -13.69
N GLY A 9 -16.62 1.99 -12.77
CA GLY A 9 -18.03 2.21 -13.11
C GLY A 9 -18.53 1.11 -14.06
N GLU A 10 -19.03 1.53 -15.23
CA GLU A 10 -19.50 0.64 -16.31
C GLU A 10 -18.50 0.51 -17.48
N ASP A 11 -17.30 1.07 -17.35
CA ASP A 11 -16.26 0.98 -18.37
C ASP A 11 -15.74 -0.46 -18.48
N LYS A 12 -16.07 -1.11 -19.60
CA LYS A 12 -15.71 -2.51 -19.86
C LYS A 12 -14.21 -2.69 -20.09
N GLU A 13 -13.53 -1.72 -20.70
CA GLU A 13 -12.09 -1.83 -20.97
C GLU A 13 -11.33 -1.77 -19.64
N CYS A 14 -11.66 -0.80 -18.79
CA CYS A 14 -11.12 -0.69 -17.43
C CYS A 14 -11.36 -1.97 -16.61
N LEU A 15 -12.57 -2.56 -16.68
CA LEU A 15 -12.88 -3.79 -15.96
C LEU A 15 -12.06 -4.99 -16.43
N GLU A 16 -11.75 -5.10 -17.74
CA GLU A 16 -10.86 -6.14 -18.24
C GLU A 16 -9.40 -5.90 -17.81
N GLU A 17 -8.91 -4.66 -17.85
CA GLU A 17 -7.56 -4.32 -17.36
C GLU A 17 -7.39 -4.64 -15.87
N ILE A 18 -8.41 -4.36 -15.04
CA ILE A 18 -8.36 -4.68 -13.60
C ILE A 18 -8.25 -6.19 -13.36
N LYS A 19 -8.84 -7.03 -14.21
CA LYS A 19 -8.73 -8.50 -14.07
C LYS A 19 -7.32 -9.00 -14.32
N GLU A 20 -6.57 -8.35 -15.20
CA GLU A 20 -5.16 -8.66 -15.49
C GLU A 20 -4.19 -8.10 -14.45
N LEU A 21 -4.65 -7.21 -13.57
CA LEU A 21 -3.81 -6.57 -12.56
C LEU A 21 -3.06 -7.56 -11.65
N PRO A 22 -3.65 -8.67 -11.15
CA PRO A 22 -2.92 -9.62 -10.31
C PRO A 22 -1.70 -10.23 -11.00
N SER A 23 -1.87 -10.71 -12.24
CA SER A 23 -0.78 -11.33 -13.02
C SER A 23 0.30 -10.31 -13.38
N PHE A 24 -0.11 -9.07 -13.68
CA PHE A 24 0.82 -7.95 -13.90
C PHE A 24 1.64 -7.63 -12.64
N LEU A 25 1.02 -7.57 -11.45
CA LEU A 25 1.74 -7.30 -10.21
C LEU A 25 2.71 -8.43 -9.84
N GLU A 26 2.37 -9.68 -10.10
CA GLU A 26 3.28 -10.82 -9.95
C GLU A 26 4.49 -10.71 -10.89
N TYR A 27 4.26 -10.31 -12.14
CA TYR A 27 5.32 -10.05 -13.11
C TYR A 27 6.28 -8.94 -12.62
N VAL A 28 5.72 -7.81 -12.16
CA VAL A 28 6.47 -6.68 -11.60
C VAL A 28 7.30 -7.11 -10.39
N ASP A 29 6.71 -7.87 -9.47
CA ASP A 29 7.39 -8.37 -8.27
C ASP A 29 8.56 -9.31 -8.61
N ARG A 30 8.38 -10.18 -9.59
CA ARG A 30 9.44 -11.07 -10.06
C ARG A 30 10.64 -10.28 -10.58
N LEU A 31 10.40 -9.25 -11.38
CA LEU A 31 11.47 -8.38 -11.89
C LEU A 31 12.12 -7.56 -10.77
N ALA A 32 11.32 -7.06 -9.82
CA ALA A 32 11.81 -6.23 -8.71
C ALA A 32 12.77 -7.00 -7.79
N ARG A 33 12.55 -8.31 -7.60
CA ARG A 33 13.45 -9.19 -6.82
C ARG A 33 14.85 -9.33 -7.41
N SER A 34 14.98 -9.22 -8.73
CA SER A 34 16.25 -9.30 -9.45
C SER A 34 16.81 -7.94 -9.87
N PHE A 35 16.14 -6.84 -9.51
CA PHE A 35 16.55 -5.51 -9.91
C PHE A 35 17.81 -5.09 -9.13
N ASP A 36 18.83 -4.67 -9.87
CA ASP A 36 20.07 -4.21 -9.26
C ASP A 36 19.90 -2.79 -8.71
N ILE A 37 19.83 -2.69 -7.39
CA ILE A 37 19.68 -1.44 -6.67
C ILE A 37 20.44 -1.51 -5.36
N GLU A 38 21.26 -0.50 -5.09
CA GLU A 38 22.00 -0.39 -3.84
C GLU A 38 21.62 0.89 -3.10
N ALA A 39 21.36 0.75 -1.80
CA ALA A 39 21.06 1.84 -0.91
C ALA A 39 22.13 1.94 0.19
N ILE A 40 22.56 3.17 0.47
CA ILE A 40 23.29 3.49 1.70
C ILE A 40 22.31 3.31 2.88
N ASP A 41 22.78 2.80 4.02
CA ASP A 41 21.96 2.58 5.20
C ASP A 41 21.50 3.89 5.85
N THR A 42 20.44 4.46 5.28
CA THR A 42 19.75 5.66 5.72
C THR A 42 18.25 5.41 5.67
N LYS A 43 17.48 6.06 6.54
CA LYS A 43 16.01 5.90 6.59
C LYS A 43 15.30 7.23 6.23
N PRO A 44 14.30 7.19 5.34
CA PRO A 44 13.86 6.03 4.55
C PRO A 44 14.90 5.62 3.49
N LEU A 45 15.02 4.32 3.18
CA LEU A 45 16.05 3.77 2.28
C LEU A 45 16.06 4.42 0.90
N ILE A 46 14.92 4.89 0.39
CA ILE A 46 14.82 5.58 -0.88
C ILE A 46 15.65 6.88 -0.93
N LYS A 47 16.05 7.44 0.21
CA LYS A 47 16.97 8.59 0.26
C LYS A 47 18.44 8.19 0.12
N GLY A 48 18.74 6.90 0.23
CA GLY A 48 20.09 6.34 0.14
C GLY A 48 20.46 5.83 -1.25
N ILE A 49 19.61 6.04 -2.26
CA ILE A 49 19.84 5.59 -3.64
C ILE A 49 20.02 6.78 -4.58
N ASP A 50 20.67 6.51 -5.71
CA ASP A 50 20.55 7.38 -6.90
C ASP A 50 19.20 7.13 -7.59
N LEU A 51 18.22 7.96 -7.25
CA LEU A 51 16.85 7.80 -7.73
C LEU A 51 16.73 8.01 -9.23
N GLU A 52 17.50 8.94 -9.82
CA GLU A 52 17.40 9.24 -11.25
C GLU A 52 17.92 8.07 -12.08
N THR A 53 19.07 7.50 -11.70
CA THR A 53 19.62 6.31 -12.35
C THR A 53 18.69 5.10 -12.16
N ALA A 54 18.14 4.91 -10.96
CA ALA A 54 17.18 3.84 -10.69
C ALA A 54 15.92 3.97 -11.57
N LYS A 55 15.37 5.18 -11.72
CA LYS A 55 14.22 5.46 -12.60
C LYS A 55 14.52 5.18 -14.07
N ALA A 56 15.67 5.65 -14.56
CA ALA A 56 16.09 5.41 -15.94
C ALA A 56 16.22 3.91 -16.26
N SER A 57 16.74 3.11 -15.32
CA SER A 57 16.82 1.66 -15.46
C SER A 57 15.45 0.98 -15.35
N ALA A 58 14.62 1.37 -14.37
CA ALA A 58 13.30 0.79 -14.13
C ALA A 58 12.33 0.95 -15.33
N ARG A 59 12.40 2.07 -16.06
CA ARG A 59 11.60 2.33 -17.27
C ARG A 59 11.75 1.29 -18.38
N ARG A 60 12.81 0.47 -18.35
CA ARG A 60 13.02 -0.62 -19.31
C ARG A 60 12.17 -1.86 -19.01
N TYR A 61 11.63 -1.94 -17.79
CA TYR A 61 10.96 -3.13 -17.26
C TYR A 61 9.47 -2.91 -17.04
N VAL A 62 9.07 -1.68 -16.68
CA VAL A 62 7.69 -1.35 -16.32
C VAL A 62 7.23 -0.03 -16.96
N PRO A 63 5.92 0.16 -17.17
CA PRO A 63 5.35 1.44 -17.62
C PRO A 63 5.65 2.59 -16.65
N GLU A 64 5.66 3.83 -17.14
CA GLU A 64 6.02 5.03 -16.35
C GLU A 64 5.23 5.12 -15.03
N GLY A 65 3.93 4.84 -15.05
CA GLY A 65 3.07 4.88 -13.86
C GLY A 65 3.44 3.88 -12.76
N PHE A 66 4.25 2.87 -13.05
CA PHE A 66 4.70 1.85 -12.10
C PHE A 66 6.19 1.96 -11.74
N VAL A 67 6.93 2.92 -12.29
CA VAL A 67 8.38 3.08 -12.04
C VAL A 67 8.66 3.27 -10.54
N ASP A 68 7.98 4.22 -9.89
CA ASP A 68 8.17 4.48 -8.46
C ASP A 68 7.74 3.27 -7.61
N TYR A 69 6.63 2.63 -7.97
CA TYR A 69 6.18 1.40 -7.31
C TYR A 69 7.25 0.31 -7.40
N PHE A 70 7.74 0.04 -8.61
CA PHE A 70 8.76 -0.97 -8.88
C PHE A 70 10.05 -0.75 -8.07
N ILE A 71 10.57 0.48 -8.03
CA ILE A 71 11.76 0.82 -7.24
C ILE A 71 11.51 0.55 -5.75
N ARG A 72 10.35 0.97 -5.22
CA ARG A 72 9.99 0.74 -3.81
C ARG A 72 9.85 -0.75 -3.50
N ARG A 73 9.28 -1.55 -4.42
CA ARG A 73 9.20 -3.02 -4.30
C ARG A 73 10.58 -3.66 -4.31
N ALA A 74 11.47 -3.24 -5.21
CA ALA A 74 12.84 -3.76 -5.28
C ALA A 74 13.62 -3.51 -3.98
N LEU A 75 13.54 -2.28 -3.45
CA LEU A 75 14.13 -1.95 -2.15
C LEU A 75 13.55 -2.81 -1.02
N PHE A 76 12.22 -2.98 -0.97
CA PHE A 76 11.59 -3.84 0.03
C PHE A 76 12.06 -5.30 -0.07
N PHE A 77 12.14 -5.85 -1.29
CA PHE A 77 12.58 -7.23 -1.48
C PHE A 77 14.05 -7.44 -1.10
N LYS A 78 14.93 -6.45 -1.36
CA LYS A 78 16.36 -6.56 -1.05
C LYS A 78 16.68 -6.29 0.42
N TYR A 79 16.00 -5.33 1.05
CA TYR A 79 16.35 -4.83 2.39
C TYR A 79 15.31 -5.13 3.48
N GLY A 80 14.19 -5.75 3.14
CA GLY A 80 13.08 -6.00 4.06
C GLY A 80 12.19 -4.78 4.27
N GLY A 81 11.35 -4.84 5.29
CA GLY A 81 10.43 -3.76 5.67
C GLY A 81 10.67 -3.24 7.08
N GLY A 82 9.72 -2.46 7.58
CA GLY A 82 9.71 -1.88 8.92
C GLY A 82 9.23 -0.44 8.94
N GLU A 83 9.21 0.12 10.14
CA GLU A 83 8.75 1.46 10.46
C GLU A 83 9.92 2.38 10.82
N TRP A 84 9.75 3.66 10.49
CA TRP A 84 10.64 4.75 10.89
C TRP A 84 9.82 6.01 11.17
N ARG A 85 9.69 6.36 12.45
CA ARG A 85 8.96 7.55 12.94
C ARG A 85 7.49 7.61 12.50
N GLY A 86 6.80 6.48 12.52
CA GLY A 86 5.41 6.31 12.09
C GLY A 86 5.23 6.12 10.59
N LEU A 87 6.32 6.15 9.80
CA LEU A 87 6.30 6.06 8.35
C LEU A 87 7.02 4.79 7.86
N CYS A 88 6.88 4.47 6.58
CA CYS A 88 7.59 3.36 5.98
C CYS A 88 9.11 3.58 6.00
N SER A 89 9.88 2.63 6.54
CA SER A 89 11.35 2.68 6.56
C SER A 89 12.00 2.58 5.16
N ILE A 90 11.23 2.18 4.14
CA ILE A 90 11.71 2.01 2.77
C ILE A 90 11.51 3.28 1.95
N CYS A 91 10.27 3.73 1.80
CA CYS A 91 9.94 4.88 0.96
C CYS A 91 9.65 6.17 1.72
N GLY A 92 9.45 6.10 3.05
CA GLY A 92 9.07 7.26 3.86
C GLY A 92 7.60 7.65 3.77
N ASP A 93 6.80 6.90 3.02
CA ASP A 93 5.37 7.17 2.89
C ASP A 93 4.59 6.70 4.14
N PRO A 94 3.47 7.38 4.47
CA PRO A 94 2.51 6.85 5.43
C PRO A 94 1.91 5.53 4.93
N ALA A 95 1.41 4.71 5.85
CA ALA A 95 0.69 3.50 5.48
C ALA A 95 -0.54 3.84 4.62
N THR A 96 -0.76 3.02 3.60
CA THR A 96 -1.90 3.13 2.68
C THR A 96 -2.99 2.11 3.00
N LEU A 97 -2.68 1.12 3.84
CA LEU A 97 -3.61 0.09 4.28
C LEU A 97 -3.32 -0.28 5.75
N VAL A 98 -4.38 -0.58 6.49
CA VAL A 98 -4.33 -1.24 7.80
C VAL A 98 -4.98 -2.61 7.63
N VAL A 99 -4.29 -3.66 8.06
CA VAL A 99 -4.80 -5.02 8.02
C VAL A 99 -5.16 -5.46 9.43
N LEU A 100 -6.41 -5.86 9.61
CA LEU A 100 -6.93 -6.44 10.84
C LEU A 100 -6.79 -7.96 10.74
N LYS A 101 -5.85 -8.54 11.47
CA LYS A 101 -5.65 -9.99 11.54
C LYS A 101 -6.40 -10.54 12.73
N LYS A 102 -7.26 -11.53 12.50
CA LYS A 102 -7.96 -12.23 13.58
C LYS A 102 -6.93 -12.96 14.45
N VAL A 103 -6.97 -12.69 15.75
CA VAL A 103 -6.18 -13.40 16.75
C VAL A 103 -7.16 -14.16 17.62
N ASP A 104 -7.10 -15.49 17.55
CA ASP A 104 -7.86 -16.36 18.45
C ASP A 104 -7.00 -16.65 19.68
N THR A 105 -7.50 -16.24 20.85
CA THR A 105 -6.85 -16.52 22.14
C THR A 105 -7.49 -17.72 22.86
N GLY A 106 -8.38 -18.46 22.20
CA GLY A 106 -9.14 -19.59 22.73
C GLY A 106 -10.38 -19.20 23.54
N ILE A 107 -10.42 -17.98 24.08
CA ILE A 107 -11.54 -17.45 24.88
C ILE A 107 -12.11 -16.13 24.34
N TYR A 108 -11.29 -15.35 23.63
CA TYR A 108 -11.69 -14.11 22.97
C TYR A 108 -11.16 -14.07 21.55
N GLN A 109 -12.00 -13.61 20.64
CA GLN A 109 -11.57 -13.23 19.30
C GLN A 109 -11.19 -11.74 19.34
N GLY A 110 -9.91 -11.47 19.08
CA GLY A 110 -9.37 -10.12 18.96
C GLY A 110 -8.85 -9.85 17.55
N TYR A 111 -8.35 -8.63 17.34
CA TYR A 111 -7.64 -8.27 16.12
C TYR A 111 -6.26 -7.71 16.46
N ALA A 112 -5.22 -8.29 15.84
CA ALA A 112 -3.92 -7.64 15.73
C ALA A 112 -3.95 -6.74 14.50
N THR A 113 -3.52 -5.49 14.67
CA THR A 113 -3.56 -4.49 13.61
C THR A 113 -2.17 -4.19 13.08
N GLU A 114 -2.02 -4.27 11.76
CA GLU A 114 -0.76 -4.07 11.07
C GLU A 114 -0.91 -2.96 10.02
N ALA A 115 -0.07 -1.94 10.09
CA ALA A 115 0.03 -0.95 9.06
C ALA A 115 0.85 -1.53 7.91
N ARG A 116 0.40 -1.27 6.68
CA ARG A 116 1.02 -1.74 5.45
C ARG A 116 1.28 -0.55 4.53
N CYS A 117 2.50 -0.48 4.03
CA CYS A 117 2.87 0.44 2.96
C CYS A 117 2.76 -0.27 1.61
N VAL A 118 2.43 0.49 0.56
CA VAL A 118 2.34 -0.02 -0.82
C VAL A 118 3.64 -0.68 -1.31
N CYS A 119 4.79 -0.38 -0.72
CA CYS A 119 6.03 -1.08 -1.06
C CYS A 119 6.08 -2.52 -0.52
N GLY A 120 5.18 -2.92 0.38
CA GLY A 120 5.17 -4.21 1.08
C GLY A 120 5.66 -4.16 2.53
N SER A 121 6.23 -3.05 2.96
CA SER A 121 6.65 -2.86 4.35
C SER A 121 5.45 -2.95 5.29
N ALA A 122 5.65 -3.56 6.46
CA ALA A 122 4.62 -3.76 7.46
C ALA A 122 5.15 -3.54 8.88
N TRP A 123 4.28 -3.07 9.78
CA TRP A 123 4.62 -2.86 11.18
C TRP A 123 3.37 -2.87 12.07
N SER A 124 3.57 -3.12 13.37
CA SER A 124 2.49 -3.06 14.36
C SER A 124 1.85 -1.67 14.37
N TYR A 125 0.53 -1.64 14.46
CA TYR A 125 -0.24 -0.40 14.35
C TYR A 125 -1.32 -0.31 15.42
N LYS A 126 -1.72 0.92 15.75
CA LYS A 126 -2.83 1.17 16.66
C LYS A 126 -4.10 1.48 15.85
N PRO A 127 -5.25 0.83 16.12
CA PRO A 127 -6.51 1.17 15.47
C PRO A 127 -6.86 2.65 15.65
N TRP A 128 -7.59 3.23 14.69
CA TRP A 128 -8.04 4.64 14.73
C TRP A 128 -6.93 5.68 14.92
N LYS A 129 -5.70 5.36 14.50
CA LYS A 129 -4.62 6.33 14.34
C LYS A 129 -4.53 6.75 12.88
N CYS A 130 -4.14 7.99 12.60
CA CYS A 130 -3.83 8.44 11.24
C CYS A 130 -2.35 8.10 10.91
N PRO A 131 -2.06 7.36 9.83
CA PRO A 131 -0.68 7.02 9.47
C PRO A 131 0.18 8.22 9.08
N LYS A 132 -0.44 9.36 8.74
CA LYS A 132 0.26 10.57 8.26
C LYS A 132 0.50 11.60 9.36
N CYS A 133 -0.56 12.03 10.07
CA CYS A 133 -0.44 13.07 11.09
C CYS A 133 -0.48 12.56 12.53
N GLY A 134 -0.74 11.26 12.74
CA GLY A 134 -0.69 10.64 14.06
C GLY A 134 -1.88 10.94 14.97
N VAL A 135 -2.90 11.70 14.54
CA VAL A 135 -4.14 11.91 15.33
C VAL A 135 -4.81 10.57 15.62
N GLU A 136 -5.35 10.41 16.82
CA GLU A 136 -5.98 9.19 17.32
C GLU A 136 -7.42 9.46 17.74
N GLY A 137 -8.33 8.51 17.50
CA GLY A 137 -9.74 8.62 17.86
C GLY A 137 -10.66 8.51 16.65
N ARG A 138 -11.76 7.76 16.78
CA ARG A 138 -12.69 7.46 15.68
C ARG A 138 -13.35 8.71 15.11
N GLU A 139 -13.61 9.69 15.96
CA GLU A 139 -14.22 10.98 15.65
C GLU A 139 -13.44 11.78 14.59
N HIS A 140 -12.14 11.51 14.46
CA HIS A 140 -11.23 12.18 13.52
C HIS A 140 -11.26 11.60 12.09
N PHE A 141 -12.11 10.61 11.82
CA PHE A 141 -12.17 9.94 10.53
C PHE A 141 -13.59 9.97 9.94
N ASP A 142 -13.65 10.25 8.65
CA ASP A 142 -14.80 9.88 7.82
C ASP A 142 -14.55 8.48 7.27
N VAL A 143 -15.58 7.62 7.31
CA VAL A 143 -15.47 6.20 6.94
C VAL A 143 -16.39 5.92 5.77
N TYR A 144 -15.81 5.43 4.67
CA TYR A 144 -16.53 4.98 3.49
C TYR A 144 -16.46 3.46 3.44
N LEU A 145 -17.61 2.80 3.35
CA LEU A 145 -17.70 1.34 3.34
C LEU A 145 -17.83 0.84 1.90
N LEU A 146 -16.86 0.04 1.47
CA LEU A 146 -16.94 -0.83 0.28
C LEU A 146 -16.99 -2.27 0.78
N ASP A 147 -17.44 -3.20 -0.07
CA ASP A 147 -17.81 -4.56 0.38
C ASP A 147 -16.64 -5.27 1.09
N ASP A 148 -15.42 -5.12 0.57
CA ASP A 148 -14.21 -5.78 1.10
C ASP A 148 -13.20 -4.82 1.76
N VAL A 149 -13.44 -3.50 1.72
CA VAL A 149 -12.49 -2.46 2.15
C VAL A 149 -13.24 -1.31 2.82
N LYS A 150 -12.78 -0.86 3.98
CA LYS A 150 -13.17 0.43 4.53
C LYS A 150 -12.13 1.47 4.12
N ILE A 151 -12.55 2.61 3.57
CA ILE A 151 -11.67 3.74 3.31
C ILE A 151 -11.85 4.76 4.44
N LEU A 152 -10.77 5.11 5.12
CA LEU A 152 -10.76 6.11 6.19
C LEU A 152 -10.10 7.40 5.68
N LYS A 153 -10.81 8.52 5.81
CA LYS A 153 -10.29 9.87 5.54
C LYS A 153 -10.03 10.59 6.85
N CYS A 154 -8.78 10.97 7.11
CA CYS A 154 -8.45 11.78 8.27
C CYS A 154 -8.97 13.21 8.09
N LYS A 155 -9.83 13.69 9.00
CA LYS A 155 -10.36 15.06 9.01
C LYS A 155 -9.28 16.12 9.27
N GLY A 156 -8.21 15.76 9.97
CA GLY A 156 -7.13 16.68 10.35
C GLY A 156 -6.15 16.98 9.21
N CYS A 157 -5.76 15.97 8.43
CA CYS A 157 -4.74 16.14 7.37
C CYS A 157 -5.18 15.68 5.97
N GLY A 158 -6.42 15.20 5.82
CA GLY A 158 -6.98 14.73 4.57
C GLY A 158 -6.46 13.36 4.10
N HIS A 159 -5.53 12.72 4.82
CA HIS A 159 -4.95 11.44 4.41
C HIS A 159 -6.01 10.33 4.30
N LEU A 160 -5.96 9.60 3.19
CA LEU A 160 -6.85 8.48 2.88
C LEU A 160 -6.06 7.17 2.98
N PHE A 161 -6.61 6.17 3.66
CA PHE A 161 -6.04 4.83 3.75
C PHE A 161 -7.14 3.78 3.88
N GLY A 162 -6.87 2.57 3.41
CA GLY A 162 -7.79 1.45 3.56
C GLY A 162 -7.66 0.77 4.93
N GLU A 163 -8.70 0.07 5.33
CA GLU A 163 -8.72 -0.94 6.38
C GLU A 163 -9.41 -2.20 5.85
N VAL A 164 -8.77 -3.35 6.04
CA VAL A 164 -9.28 -4.66 5.58
C VAL A 164 -9.12 -5.70 6.67
N GLU A 165 -10.07 -6.64 6.73
CA GLU A 165 -9.99 -7.82 7.60
C GLU A 165 -9.40 -8.99 6.81
N ASP A 166 -8.26 -9.52 7.29
CA ASP A 166 -7.55 -10.71 6.81
C ASP A 166 -7.89 -11.14 5.36
N PRO A 167 -7.44 -10.37 4.36
CA PRO A 167 -7.93 -10.52 3.01
C PRO A 167 -7.51 -11.86 2.39
N ALA A 168 -8.44 -12.57 1.76
CA ALA A 168 -8.17 -13.78 1.00
C ALA A 168 -7.40 -13.52 -0.31
N VAL A 169 -7.32 -12.25 -0.74
CA VAL A 169 -6.62 -11.80 -1.94
C VAL A 169 -5.28 -11.15 -1.61
N SER A 170 -4.42 -11.00 -2.62
CA SER A 170 -3.12 -10.34 -2.47
C SER A 170 -3.26 -8.93 -1.86
N ILE A 171 -2.54 -8.67 -0.76
CA ILE A 171 -2.47 -7.35 -0.13
C ILE A 171 -1.97 -6.28 -1.11
N GLN A 172 -1.07 -6.64 -2.03
CA GLN A 172 -0.57 -5.69 -3.05
C GLN A 172 -1.66 -5.30 -4.04
N LEU A 173 -2.53 -6.23 -4.42
CA LEU A 173 -3.67 -5.93 -5.27
C LEU A 173 -4.59 -4.89 -4.61
N ILE A 174 -4.88 -5.07 -3.31
CA ILE A 174 -5.69 -4.12 -2.54
C ILE A 174 -5.04 -2.74 -2.51
N HIS A 175 -3.72 -2.66 -2.26
CA HIS A 175 -3.01 -1.38 -2.28
C HIS A 175 -3.17 -0.65 -3.62
N VAL A 176 -2.95 -1.34 -4.73
CA VAL A 176 -3.03 -0.73 -6.06
C VAL A 176 -4.46 -0.32 -6.39
N LYS A 177 -5.46 -1.19 -6.12
CA LYS A 177 -6.87 -0.85 -6.31
C LYS A 177 -7.29 0.38 -5.48
N ILE A 178 -6.85 0.48 -4.22
CA ILE A 178 -7.08 1.68 -3.41
C ILE A 178 -6.43 2.91 -4.05
N GLN A 179 -5.17 2.83 -4.48
CA GLN A 179 -4.50 3.97 -5.13
C GLN A 179 -5.24 4.43 -6.40
N LEU A 180 -5.70 3.49 -7.22
CA LEU A 180 -6.52 3.79 -8.42
C LEU A 180 -7.82 4.48 -8.04
N LEU A 181 -8.54 3.98 -7.03
CA LEU A 181 -9.74 4.64 -6.52
C LEU A 181 -9.44 6.06 -6.02
N LEU A 182 -8.38 6.23 -5.23
CA LEU A 182 -8.01 7.53 -4.66
C LEU A 182 -7.62 8.54 -5.75
N SER A 183 -6.96 8.11 -6.83
CA SER A 183 -6.63 8.98 -7.96
C SER A 183 -7.86 9.49 -8.73
N LYS A 184 -9.02 8.85 -8.59
CA LYS A 184 -10.29 9.31 -9.17
C LYS A 184 -11.09 10.24 -8.24
N LEU A 185 -10.74 10.27 -6.95
CA LEU A 185 -11.45 11.06 -5.92
C LEU A 185 -10.79 12.42 -5.63
N GLY A 186 -9.60 12.67 -6.19
CA GLY A 186 -8.88 13.95 -6.11
C GLY A 186 -8.73 14.57 -7.49
#